data_AF-A0A7X6W5E9-F1
#
_entry.id   AF-A0A7X6W5E9-F1
#
_cell.length_a   1.000
_cell.length_b   1.000
_cell.length_c   1.000
_cell.angle_alpha   90.00
_cell.angle_beta   90.00
_cell.angle_gamma   90.00
#
_symmetry.space_group_name_H-M   'P 1'
#
loop_
_entity.id
_entity.type
_entity.pdbx_description
1 polymer ?
#
loop_
_entity_poly.entity_id
_entity_poly.type
_entity_poly.pdbx_seq_one_letter_code
_entity_poly.pdbx_strand_id
1 'polypeptide(L)'
;MRVIATGLILVALGLSLYSFLEVRRLRTEVVSLRAEVSTKKEEDSREARSRELLKSAEEHSKRAQELIRKGDIEGARREMRKGMELVTESAQISSGNDLAVQVREGAEGMLRRIEELLPRLKKTSSDPKTTQAKE
;
A
#
# COMPACT_ATOMS: atom_id res chain seq x y z
N MET A 1 54.73 49.58 -7.80
CA MET A 1 53.97 48.49 -8.48
C MET A 1 53.77 47.24 -7.63
N ARG A 2 54.78 46.72 -6.90
CA ARG A 2 54.64 45.48 -6.10
C ARG A 2 53.54 45.50 -5.02
N VAL A 3 53.34 46.63 -4.34
CA VAL A 3 52.34 46.78 -3.25
C VAL A 3 50.90 46.69 -3.76
N ILE A 4 50.62 47.24 -4.95
CA ILE A 4 49.29 47.20 -5.58
C ILE A 4 48.96 45.77 -6.03
N ALA A 5 49.96 45.05 -6.58
CA ALA A 5 49.80 43.65 -6.98
C ALA A 5 49.48 42.73 -5.79
N THR A 6 50.16 42.90 -4.65
CA THR A 6 49.85 42.12 -3.43
C THR A 6 48.46 42.44 -2.86
N GLY A 7 48.00 43.69 -2.93
CA GLY A 7 46.65 44.07 -2.51
C GLY A 7 45.56 43.37 -3.34
N LEU A 8 45.73 43.33 -4.68
CA LEU A 8 44.80 42.65 -5.58
C LEU A 8 44.73 41.13 -5.35
N ILE A 9 45.87 40.50 -5.06
CA ILE A 9 45.93 39.07 -4.75
C ILE A 9 45.15 38.76 -3.47
N LEU A 10 45.30 39.57 -2.41
CA LEU A 10 44.57 39.36 -1.15
C LEU A 10 43.06 39.53 -1.32
N VAL A 11 42.62 40.50 -2.12
CA VAL A 11 41.19 40.69 -2.43
C VAL A 11 40.65 39.49 -3.22
N ALA A 12 41.38 39.00 -4.22
CA ALA A 12 40.98 37.82 -4.99
C ALA A 12 40.91 36.55 -4.13
N LEU A 13 41.86 36.37 -3.19
CA LEU A 13 41.84 35.26 -2.24
C LEU A 13 40.66 35.36 -1.26
N GLY A 14 40.36 36.56 -0.76
CA GLY A 14 39.21 36.80 0.11
C GLY A 14 37.88 36.47 -0.57
N LEU A 15 37.71 36.91 -1.82
CA LEU A 15 36.53 36.58 -2.64
C LEU A 15 36.43 35.08 -2.91
N SER A 16 37.54 34.42 -3.25
CA SER A 16 37.58 32.97 -3.50
C SER A 16 37.22 32.18 -2.24
N LEU A 17 37.71 32.62 -1.07
CA LEU A 17 37.41 32.00 0.21
C LEU A 17 35.94 32.22 0.61
N TYR A 18 35.40 33.42 0.38
CA TYR A 18 34.00 33.73 0.63
C TYR A 18 33.07 32.86 -0.23
N SER A 19 33.30 32.80 -1.54
CA SER A 19 32.56 31.93 -2.45
C SER A 19 32.68 30.45 -2.05
N PHE A 20 33.85 30.01 -1.59
CA PHE A 20 34.05 28.63 -1.13
C PHE A 20 33.22 28.29 0.12
N LEU A 21 33.16 29.21 1.09
CA LEU A 21 32.36 29.00 2.31
C LEU A 21 30.86 29.01 2.02
N GLU A 22 30.40 29.89 1.14
CA GLU A 22 29.00 29.97 0.71
C GLU A 22 28.57 28.70 -0.04
N VAL A 23 29.40 28.19 -0.96
CA VAL A 23 29.16 26.91 -1.64
C VAL A 23 29.13 25.74 -0.66
N ARG A 24 29.96 25.74 0.40
CA ARG A 24 29.91 24.70 1.43
C ARG A 24 28.60 24.70 2.20
N ARG A 25 28.07 25.88 2.54
CA ARG A 25 26.78 26.02 3.22
C ARG A 25 25.61 25.57 2.34
N LEU A 26 25.61 25.97 1.07
CA LEU A 26 24.60 25.53 0.10
C LEU A 26 24.63 24.01 -0.12
N ARG A 27 25.83 23.40 -0.16
CA ARG A 27 25.96 21.94 -0.27
C ARG A 27 25.34 21.20 0.91
N THR A 28 25.48 21.71 2.14
CA THR A 28 24.87 21.07 3.31
C THR A 28 23.35 21.12 3.26
N GLU A 29 22.76 22.24 2.83
CA GLU A 29 21.31 22.38 2.66
C GLU A 29 20.77 21.51 1.51
N VAL A 30 21.50 21.41 0.39
CA VAL A 30 21.12 20.51 -0.72
C VAL A 30 21.19 19.04 -0.31
N VAL A 31 22.17 18.65 0.51
CA VAL A 31 22.27 17.26 0.99
C VAL A 31 21.11 16.92 1.93
N SER A 32 20.74 17.80 2.86
CA SER A 32 19.59 17.56 3.73
C SER A 32 18.27 17.53 2.96
N LEU A 33 18.06 18.47 2.02
CA LEU A 33 16.87 18.50 1.17
C LEU A 33 16.80 17.26 0.26
N ARG A 34 17.94 16.79 -0.25
CA ARG A 34 17.97 15.58 -1.08
C ARG A 34 17.65 14.33 -0.26
N ALA A 35 18.09 14.27 1.00
CA ALA A 35 17.71 13.20 1.91
C ALA A 35 16.20 13.20 2.16
N GLU A 36 15.62 14.37 2.47
CA GLU A 36 14.18 14.54 2.69
C GLU A 36 13.33 14.21 1.45
N VAL A 37 13.77 14.63 0.26
CA VAL A 37 13.09 14.27 -1.00
C VAL A 37 13.18 12.77 -1.27
N SER A 38 14.30 12.13 -0.90
CA SER A 38 14.46 10.68 -1.09
C SER A 38 13.53 9.91 -0.15
N THR A 39 13.44 10.31 1.13
CA THR A 39 12.52 9.68 2.08
C THR A 39 11.06 9.88 1.67
N LYS A 40 10.70 11.09 1.22
CA LYS A 40 9.34 11.37 0.73
C LYS A 40 8.98 10.55 -0.51
N LYS A 41 9.92 10.40 -1.45
CA LYS A 41 9.72 9.56 -2.62
C LYS A 41 9.51 8.09 -2.24
N GLU A 42 10.20 7.61 -1.20
CA GLU A 42 9.98 6.27 -0.67
C GLU A 42 8.60 6.13 -0.01
N GLU A 43 8.15 7.12 0.76
CA GLU A 43 6.81 7.16 1.34
C GLU A 43 5.72 7.15 0.26
N ASP A 44 5.83 8.01 -0.76
CA ASP A 44 4.91 8.04 -1.90
C ASP A 44 4.86 6.69 -2.63
N SER A 45 6.02 6.03 -2.78
CA SER A 45 6.11 4.70 -3.40
C SER A 45 5.45 3.62 -2.54
N ARG A 46 5.60 3.69 -1.21
CA ARG A 46 4.94 2.78 -0.27
C ARG A 46 3.43 2.98 -0.29
N GLU A 47 2.96 4.22 -0.31
CA GLU A 47 1.54 4.53 -0.45
C GLU A 47 0.96 4.01 -1.76
N ALA A 48 1.65 4.20 -2.88
CA ALA A 48 1.21 3.69 -4.18
C ALA A 48 1.06 2.17 -4.15
N ARG A 49 2.03 1.46 -3.56
CA ARG A 49 1.97 0.00 -3.38
C ARG A 49 0.81 -0.42 -2.47
N SER A 50 0.58 0.28 -1.37
CA SER A 50 -0.57 0.03 -0.48
C SER A 50 -1.90 0.19 -1.24
N ARG A 51 -2.06 1.24 -2.04
CA ARG A 51 -3.27 1.44 -2.85
C ARG A 51 -3.48 0.34 -3.88
N GLU A 52 -2.42 -0.14 -4.51
CA GLU A 52 -2.49 -1.25 -5.47
C GLU A 52 -2.97 -2.54 -4.80
N LEU A 53 -2.45 -2.85 -3.60
CA LEU A 53 -2.90 -4.00 -2.82
C LEU A 53 -4.38 -3.90 -2.43
N LEU A 54 -4.85 -2.73 -2.02
CA LEU A 54 -6.26 -2.51 -1.69
C LEU A 54 -7.17 -2.68 -2.91
N LYS A 55 -6.75 -2.17 -4.07
CA LYS A 55 -7.48 -2.38 -5.32
C LYS A 55 -7.57 -3.87 -5.68
N SER A 56 -6.47 -4.60 -5.54
CA SER A 56 -6.47 -6.06 -5.75
C SER A 56 -7.38 -6.79 -4.76
N ALA A 57 -7.40 -6.37 -3.49
CA ALA A 57 -8.32 -6.90 -2.49
C ALA A 57 -9.79 -6.65 -2.85
N GLU A 58 -10.15 -5.47 -3.38
CA GLU A 58 -11.49 -5.19 -3.89
C GLU A 58 -11.87 -6.06 -5.09
N GLU A 59 -10.92 -6.38 -5.98
CA GLU A 59 -11.18 -7.28 -7.10
C GLU A 59 -11.47 -8.70 -6.61
N HIS A 60 -10.70 -9.20 -5.64
CA HIS A 60 -11.01 -10.46 -4.96
C HIS A 60 -12.39 -10.42 -4.29
N SER A 61 -12.73 -9.29 -3.65
CA SER A 61 -14.06 -8.97 -3.08
C SER A 61 -15.19 -9.22 -4.08
N LYS A 62 -15.09 -8.58 -5.25
CA LYS A 62 -16.07 -8.69 -6.34
C LYS A 62 -16.17 -10.11 -6.88
N ARG A 63 -15.04 -10.80 -7.06
CA ARG A 63 -15.02 -12.21 -7.51
C ARG A 63 -15.75 -13.13 -6.54
N ALA A 64 -15.57 -12.97 -5.22
CA ALA A 64 -16.32 -13.80 -4.29
C ALA A 64 -17.82 -13.52 -4.33
N GLN A 65 -18.24 -12.27 -4.52
CA GLN A 65 -19.67 -11.97 -4.69
C GLN A 65 -20.25 -12.67 -5.93
N GLU A 66 -19.50 -12.70 -7.04
CA GLU A 66 -19.90 -13.45 -8.23
C GLU A 66 -19.97 -14.96 -7.97
N LEU A 67 -19.00 -15.51 -7.24
CA LEU A 67 -18.98 -16.92 -6.88
C LEU A 67 -20.15 -17.29 -5.96
N ILE A 68 -20.51 -16.43 -5.00
CA ILE A 68 -21.73 -16.57 -4.19
C ILE A 68 -22.96 -16.62 -5.08
N ARG A 69 -23.09 -15.71 -6.06
CA ARG A 69 -24.22 -15.71 -7.00
C ARG A 69 -24.29 -16.98 -7.85
N LYS A 70 -23.14 -17.56 -8.18
CA LYS A 70 -23.03 -18.84 -8.90
C LYS A 70 -23.22 -20.07 -8.00
N GLY A 71 -23.35 -19.88 -6.68
CA GLY A 71 -23.47 -20.96 -5.70
C GLY A 71 -22.14 -21.61 -5.29
N ASP A 72 -21.00 -21.15 -5.80
CA ASP A 72 -19.67 -21.64 -5.40
C ASP A 72 -19.19 -20.93 -4.13
N ILE A 73 -19.73 -21.36 -2.99
CA ILE A 73 -19.44 -20.75 -1.68
C ILE A 73 -17.99 -21.04 -1.23
N GLU A 74 -17.43 -22.21 -1.56
CA GLU A 74 -16.04 -22.54 -1.23
C GLU A 74 -15.06 -21.71 -2.08
N GLY A 75 -15.36 -21.51 -3.36
CA GLY A 75 -14.61 -20.58 -4.21
C GLY A 75 -14.66 -19.15 -3.68
N ALA A 76 -15.86 -18.67 -3.31
CA ALA A 76 -16.02 -17.35 -2.71
C ALA A 76 -15.20 -17.19 -1.43
N ARG A 77 -15.18 -18.21 -0.56
CA ARG A 77 -14.37 -18.22 0.66
C ARG A 77 -12.87 -18.08 0.37
N ARG A 78 -12.36 -18.83 -0.61
CA ARG A 78 -10.94 -18.75 -1.00
C ARG A 78 -10.57 -17.37 -1.51
N GLU A 79 -11.40 -16.78 -2.37
CA GLU A 79 -11.16 -15.43 -2.88
C GLU A 79 -11.22 -14.39 -1.76
N MET A 80 -12.11 -14.55 -0.77
CA MET A 80 -12.17 -13.60 0.36
C MET A 80 -10.95 -13.69 1.26
N ARG A 81 -10.44 -14.89 1.50
CA ARG A 81 -9.20 -15.04 2.26
C ARG A 81 -8.03 -14.31 1.59
N LYS A 82 -7.87 -14.47 0.26
CA LYS A 82 -6.85 -13.76 -0.51
C LYS A 82 -6.99 -12.25 -0.43
N GLY A 83 -8.22 -11.73 -0.58
CA GLY A 83 -8.49 -10.31 -0.42
C GLY A 83 -8.08 -9.79 0.95
N MET A 84 -8.36 -10.55 2.01
CA MET A 84 -8.03 -10.19 3.39
C MET A 84 -6.53 -10.24 3.68
N GLU A 85 -5.79 -11.17 3.07
CA GLU A 85 -4.33 -11.21 3.10
C GLU A 85 -3.73 -9.93 2.49
N LEU A 86 -4.25 -9.48 1.34
CA LEU A 86 -3.80 -8.26 0.66
C LEU A 86 -4.10 -6.98 1.47
N VAL A 87 -5.26 -6.93 2.14
CA VAL A 87 -5.59 -5.83 3.06
C VAL A 87 -4.63 -5.79 4.25
N THR A 88 -4.27 -6.97 4.76
CA THR A 88 -3.29 -7.09 5.86
C THR A 88 -1.90 -6.63 5.40
N GLU A 89 -1.47 -7.03 4.20
CA GLU A 89 -0.20 -6.56 3.61
C GLU A 89 -0.22 -5.03 3.41
N SER A 90 -1.32 -4.48 2.89
CA SER A 90 -1.48 -3.03 2.74
C SER A 90 -1.38 -2.29 4.08
N ALA A 91 -2.01 -2.80 5.13
CA ALA A 91 -1.98 -2.19 6.46
C ALA A 91 -0.59 -2.23 7.10
N GLN A 92 0.26 -3.21 6.75
CA GLN A 92 1.66 -3.26 7.17
C GLN A 92 2.53 -2.25 6.42
N ILE A 93 2.19 -1.93 5.17
CA ILE A 93 2.94 -0.98 4.35
C ILE A 93 2.55 0.47 4.66
N SER A 94 1.27 0.72 4.96
CA SER A 94 0.73 2.04 5.26
C SER A 94 -0.06 2.00 6.57
N SER A 95 0.67 2.19 7.68
CA SER A 95 0.09 2.34 9.01
C SER A 95 -0.79 3.60 9.05
N GLY A 96 -2.11 3.42 8.97
CA GLY A 96 -3.08 4.52 9.05
C GLY A 96 -3.89 4.78 7.79
N ASN A 97 -3.86 3.87 6.80
CA ASN A 97 -4.72 4.03 5.64
C ASN A 97 -6.18 3.71 6.01
N ASP A 98 -7.02 4.75 6.20
CA ASP A 98 -8.47 4.61 6.47
C ASP A 98 -9.18 3.71 5.45
N LEU A 99 -8.68 3.69 4.20
CA LEU A 99 -9.20 2.80 3.17
C LEU A 99 -8.94 1.33 3.50
N ALA A 100 -7.79 0.99 4.09
CA ALA A 100 -7.49 -0.38 4.51
C ALA A 100 -8.44 -0.85 5.63
N VAL A 101 -8.81 0.04 6.54
CA VAL A 101 -9.81 -0.25 7.60
C VAL A 101 -11.17 -0.55 6.97
N GLN A 102 -11.65 0.32 6.06
CA GLN A 102 -12.94 0.11 5.38
C GLN A 102 -12.99 -1.18 4.57
N VAL A 103 -11.94 -1.47 3.78
CA VAL A 103 -11.87 -2.70 2.98
C VAL A 103 -11.82 -3.94 3.87
N ARG A 104 -11.11 -3.86 5.01
CA ARG A 104 -11.06 -4.93 6.00
C ARG A 104 -12.43 -5.23 6.60
N GLU A 105 -13.13 -4.21 7.10
CA GLU A 105 -14.46 -4.36 7.69
C GLU A 105 -15.46 -4.97 6.69
N GLY A 106 -15.41 -4.52 5.43
CA GLY A 106 -16.21 -5.09 4.34
C GLY A 106 -15.90 -6.57 4.09
N ALA A 107 -14.61 -6.92 4.01
CA ALA A 107 -14.15 -8.30 3.79
C ALA A 107 -14.52 -9.24 4.95
N GLU A 108 -14.32 -8.80 6.19
CA GLU A 108 -14.71 -9.55 7.40
C GLU A 108 -16.23 -9.78 7.45
N GLY A 109 -17.03 -8.76 7.11
CA GLY A 109 -18.48 -8.86 7.03
C GLY A 109 -18.95 -9.90 6.01
N MET A 110 -18.31 -9.97 4.84
CA MET A 110 -18.63 -10.98 3.82
C MET A 110 -18.16 -12.38 4.20
N LEU A 111 -16.96 -12.52 4.76
CA LEU A 111 -16.47 -13.82 5.26
C LEU A 111 -17.41 -14.40 6.31
N ARG A 112 -17.88 -13.58 7.24
CA ARG A 112 -18.83 -14.01 8.27
C ARG A 112 -20.13 -14.56 7.65
N ARG A 113 -20.64 -13.92 6.60
CA ARG A 113 -21.82 -14.41 5.86
C ARG A 113 -21.55 -15.73 5.14
N ILE A 114 -20.39 -15.86 4.50
CA ILE A 114 -19.96 -17.11 3.85
C ILE A 114 -19.88 -18.24 4.87
N GLU A 115 -19.28 -17.99 6.04
CA GLU A 115 -19.12 -18.99 7.10
C GLU A 115 -20.44 -19.38 7.75
N GLU A 116 -21.44 -18.49 7.80
CA GLU A 116 -22.80 -18.84 8.23
C GLU A 116 -23.52 -19.75 7.22
N LEU A 117 -23.30 -19.54 5.91
CA LEU A 117 -23.96 -20.29 4.84
C LEU A 117 -23.33 -21.67 4.61
N LEU A 118 -22.03 -21.80 4.86
CA LEU A 118 -21.25 -23.02 4.67
C LEU A 118 -21.85 -24.27 5.36
N PRO A 119 -22.22 -24.24 6.66
CA PRO A 119 -22.82 -25.40 7.32
C PRO A 119 -24.23 -25.73 6.81
N ARG A 120 -24.99 -24.72 6.33
CA ARG A 120 -26.32 -24.95 5.76
C ARG A 120 -26.24 -25.74 4.46
N LEU A 121 -25.26 -25.41 3.60
CA LEU A 121 -25.04 -26.11 2.33
C LEU A 121 -24.44 -27.50 2.52
N LYS A 122 -23.55 -27.66 3.51
CA LYS A 122 -23.00 -28.98 3.83
C LYS A 122 -24.09 -29.93 4.32
N LYS A 123 -25.04 -29.44 5.13
CA LYS A 123 -26.20 -30.22 5.59
C LYS A 123 -27.12 -30.62 4.44
N THR A 124 -27.41 -29.72 3.50
CA THR A 124 -28.26 -30.05 2.33
C THR A 124 -27.59 -31.02 1.35
N SER A 125 -26.25 -31.03 1.22
CA SER A 125 -25.55 -32.03 0.39
C SER A 125 -25.43 -33.41 1.06
N SER A 126 -25.57 -33.47 2.39
CA SER A 126 -25.43 -34.70 3.18
C SER A 126 -26.77 -35.38 3.51
N ASP A 127 -27.90 -34.81 3.09
CA ASP A 127 -29.24 -35.41 3.24
C ASP A 127 -29.64 -36.16 1.95
N PRO A 128 -29.51 -37.50 1.87
CA PRO A 128 -29.90 -38.30 0.69
C PRO A 128 -31.43 -38.48 0.53
N LYS A 129 -32.28 -37.64 1.14
CA LYS A 129 -33.73 -37.85 1.21
C LYS A 129 -34.58 -36.99 0.29
N THR A 130 -34.02 -36.46 -0.80
CA THR A 130 -34.82 -35.77 -1.82
C THR A 130 -34.52 -36.30 -3.22
N THR A 131 -34.59 -37.63 -3.36
CA THR A 131 -35.11 -38.24 -4.59
C THR A 131 -36.48 -38.81 -4.22
N GLN A 132 -37.48 -37.92 -4.15
CA GLN A 132 -38.87 -38.32 -4.26
C GLN A 132 -39.04 -38.95 -5.66
N ALA A 133 -39.60 -40.16 -5.76
CA ALA A 133 -41.05 -40.29 -5.73
C ALA A 133 -41.69 -39.31 -6.72
N LYS A 134 -41.50 -39.58 -8.01
CA LYS A 134 -42.46 -39.30 -9.06
C LYS A 134 -42.38 -40.45 -10.08
N GLU A 135 -43.43 -41.26 -10.03
CA GLU A 135 -43.99 -42.12 -11.09
C GLU A 135 -43.19 -43.34 -11.56
#